data_AF-A0A1I5MAW2-F1
#
_entry.id   AF-A0A1I5MAW2-F1
#
_cell.length_a   1.000
_cell.length_b   1.000
_cell.length_c   1.000
_cell.angle_alpha   90.00
_cell.angle_beta   90.00
_cell.angle_gamma   90.00
#
_symmetry.space_group_name_H-M   'P 1'
#
loop_
_entity.id
_entity.type
_entity.pdbx_description
1 polymer ?
#
loop_
_entity_poly.entity_id
_entity_poly.type
_entity_poly.pdbx_seq_one_letter_code
_entity_poly.pdbx_strand_id
1 'polypeptide(L)'
;MTRMRRLLSIALVAGLALPAAASEGTVRPKPRPEVFDIVPVARWDFRPEGQVWSRSAMQALQGHGRPLVELVPRDITDWCPGYERAPEPARASFWVGFMSALAKHESTWRPTAVGGGGKWYGLLQILPATARGYGCRARTGSALKDGAANLSCAIRIMARTVRRDGVIHARSPKWSGVSADWGPMRSDTKRREMASWLRQQDYCQMHASPRPMPRPAPEALVAGPVRPVLQAPPRPADFAPKVGYDVAQTDVLLDLPTTRTR
;
A
#
# COMPACT_ATOMS: atom_id res chain seq x y z
N MET A 1 -15.88 56.34 -75.73
CA MET A 1 -16.25 57.52 -74.91
C MET A 1 -16.84 56.96 -73.61
N THR A 2 -16.38 57.16 -72.39
CA THR A 2 -15.53 58.18 -71.76
C THR A 2 -15.02 57.58 -70.44
N ARG A 3 -13.79 57.95 -70.02
CA ARG A 3 -13.11 57.48 -68.81
C ARG A 3 -13.84 57.94 -67.55
N MET A 4 -13.87 57.11 -66.50
CA MET A 4 -13.99 57.59 -65.11
C MET A 4 -13.11 56.76 -64.19
N ARG A 5 -12.12 57.44 -63.60
CA ARG A 5 -11.17 56.93 -62.58
C ARG A 5 -11.92 56.56 -61.29
N ARG A 6 -11.59 55.42 -60.70
CA ARG A 6 -11.64 55.24 -59.23
C ARG A 6 -10.38 54.48 -58.81
N LEU A 7 -9.45 55.21 -58.22
CA LEU A 7 -8.34 54.65 -57.45
C LEU A 7 -8.94 54.20 -56.11
N LEU A 8 -8.96 52.89 -55.85
CA LEU A 8 -9.18 52.35 -54.51
C LEU A 8 -7.82 52.02 -53.90
N SER A 9 -7.44 52.80 -52.90
CA SER A 9 -6.28 52.57 -52.05
C SER A 9 -6.53 51.33 -51.17
N ILE A 10 -5.70 50.30 -51.34
CA ILE A 10 -5.70 49.12 -50.47
C ILE A 10 -4.90 49.47 -49.21
N ALA A 11 -5.58 49.59 -48.07
CA ALA A 11 -4.94 49.70 -46.77
C ALA A 11 -4.58 48.30 -46.26
N LEU A 12 -3.28 48.00 -46.21
CA LEU A 12 -2.73 46.77 -45.65
C LEU A 12 -2.70 46.89 -44.12
N VAL A 13 -3.62 46.22 -43.41
CA VAL A 13 -3.59 46.12 -41.95
C VAL A 13 -2.73 44.91 -41.57
N ALA A 14 -1.48 45.18 -41.16
CA ALA A 14 -0.60 44.17 -40.57
C ALA A 14 -1.05 43.89 -39.13
N GLY A 15 -1.82 42.82 -38.94
CA GLY A 15 -2.17 42.29 -37.63
C GLY A 15 -0.95 41.63 -36.98
N LEU A 16 -0.43 42.25 -35.92
CA LEU A 16 0.55 41.65 -35.01
C LEU A 16 -0.11 40.47 -34.28
N ALA A 17 0.17 39.25 -34.75
CA ALA A 17 -0.15 38.03 -34.03
C ALA A 17 0.81 37.90 -32.84
N LEU A 18 0.30 38.12 -31.61
CA LEU A 18 1.00 37.77 -30.39
C LEU A 18 1.18 36.24 -30.34
N PRO A 19 2.39 35.73 -30.02
CA PRO A 19 2.56 34.31 -29.75
C PRO A 19 1.83 33.98 -28.44
N ALA A 20 0.82 33.11 -28.52
CA ALA A 20 0.23 32.48 -27.35
C ALA A 20 1.33 31.62 -26.69
N ALA A 21 1.86 32.09 -25.57
CA ALA A 21 2.73 31.29 -24.72
C ALA A 21 1.93 30.06 -24.27
N ALA A 22 2.27 28.89 -24.84
CA ALA A 22 1.81 27.62 -24.34
C ALA A 22 2.33 27.50 -22.90
N SER A 23 1.41 27.55 -21.94
CA SER A 23 1.70 27.22 -20.55
C SER A 23 2.06 25.74 -20.50
N GLU A 24 3.36 25.44 -20.51
CA GLU A 24 3.87 24.13 -20.12
C GLU A 24 3.43 23.93 -18.66
N GLY A 25 2.32 23.20 -18.50
CA GLY A 25 1.81 22.81 -17.20
C GLY A 25 2.92 22.12 -16.43
N THR A 26 3.47 22.80 -15.43
CA THR A 26 4.40 22.21 -14.48
C THR A 26 3.68 21.03 -13.83
N VAL A 27 4.04 19.81 -14.24
CA VAL A 27 3.57 18.58 -13.60
C VAL A 27 4.17 18.59 -12.20
N ARG A 28 3.46 19.20 -11.25
CA ARG A 28 3.88 19.23 -9.85
C ARG A 28 3.78 17.81 -9.33
N PRO A 29 4.89 17.14 -8.96
CA PRO A 29 4.82 15.78 -8.45
C PRO A 29 3.97 15.79 -7.18
N LYS A 30 2.90 14.98 -7.17
CA LYS A 30 2.06 14.78 -6.00
C LYS A 30 2.96 14.27 -4.86
N PRO A 31 2.94 14.88 -3.66
CA PRO A 31 3.66 14.37 -2.51
C PRO A 31 3.32 12.90 -2.31
N ARG A 32 4.34 12.04 -2.31
CA ARG A 32 4.15 10.64 -1.97
C ARG A 32 3.70 10.56 -0.51
N PRO A 33 2.71 9.74 -0.15
CA PRO A 33 2.30 9.57 1.24
C PRO A 33 3.51 9.18 2.10
N GLU A 34 3.87 10.01 3.09
CA GLU A 34 4.89 9.66 4.09
C GLU A 34 4.34 8.65 5.11
N VAL A 35 3.01 8.60 5.25
CA VAL A 35 2.27 7.64 6.08
C VAL A 35 1.53 6.71 5.14
N PHE A 36 1.85 5.42 5.20
CA PHE A 36 1.05 4.40 4.53
C PHE A 36 -0.27 4.30 5.26
N ASP A 37 -1.38 4.45 4.52
CA ASP A 37 -2.68 4.09 5.06
C ASP A 37 -2.58 2.68 5.66
N ILE A 38 -3.07 2.53 6.89
CA ILE A 38 -3.08 1.26 7.62
C ILE A 38 -3.79 0.16 6.79
N VAL A 39 -4.61 0.58 5.81
CA VAL A 39 -5.29 -0.28 4.84
C VAL A 39 -4.80 0.06 3.43
N PRO A 40 -4.04 -0.82 2.76
CA PRO A 40 -3.60 -0.58 1.40
C PRO A 40 -4.75 -0.67 0.40
N VAL A 41 -4.61 0.03 -0.73
CA VAL A 41 -5.47 -0.14 -1.90
C VAL A 41 -5.42 -1.60 -2.35
N ALA A 42 -6.58 -2.24 -2.36
CA ALA A 42 -6.75 -3.62 -2.74
C ALA A 42 -7.87 -3.77 -3.77
N ARG A 43 -7.72 -4.76 -4.64
CA ARG A 43 -8.63 -4.95 -5.76
C ARG A 43 -10.03 -5.41 -5.36
N TRP A 44 -10.21 -5.79 -4.10
CA TRP A 44 -11.50 -6.13 -3.51
C TRP A 44 -12.15 -4.95 -2.78
N ASP A 45 -11.63 -3.71 -2.85
CA ASP A 45 -12.14 -2.59 -2.05
C ASP A 45 -13.61 -2.23 -2.32
N PHE A 46 -14.16 -2.67 -3.46
CA PHE A 46 -15.58 -2.57 -3.77
C PHE A 46 -16.46 -3.52 -2.92
N ARG A 47 -15.85 -4.47 -2.20
CA ARG A 47 -16.54 -5.42 -1.32
C ARG A 47 -16.74 -4.78 0.04
N PRO A 48 -17.92 -4.93 0.67
CA PRO A 48 -18.15 -4.42 2.03
C PRO A 48 -17.17 -5.02 3.04
N GLU A 49 -16.71 -6.25 2.83
CA GLU A 49 -15.74 -6.92 3.70
C GLU A 49 -14.28 -6.55 3.42
N GLY A 50 -14.00 -5.82 2.34
CA GLY A 50 -12.65 -5.60 1.79
C GLY A 50 -11.68 -4.96 2.78
N GLN A 51 -12.12 -3.96 3.55
CA GLN A 51 -11.26 -3.35 4.57
C GLN A 51 -10.87 -4.33 5.69
N VAL A 52 -11.79 -5.19 6.13
CA VAL A 52 -11.52 -6.19 7.18
C VAL A 52 -10.49 -7.20 6.67
N TRP A 53 -10.62 -7.61 5.41
CA TRP A 53 -9.66 -8.51 4.77
C TRP A 53 -8.27 -7.89 4.68
N SER A 54 -8.17 -6.65 4.19
CA SER A 54 -6.89 -5.94 4.09
C SER A 54 -6.22 -5.75 5.46
N ARG A 55 -6.96 -5.32 6.49
CA ARG A 55 -6.42 -5.17 7.86
C ARG A 55 -5.94 -6.49 8.44
N SER A 56 -6.75 -7.55 8.29
CA SER A 56 -6.40 -8.90 8.80
C SER A 56 -5.18 -9.47 8.08
N ALA A 57 -5.06 -9.23 6.77
CA ALA A 57 -3.90 -9.63 5.99
C ALA A 57 -2.64 -8.87 6.41
N MET A 58 -2.73 -7.55 6.65
CA MET A 58 -1.62 -6.76 7.17
C MET A 58 -1.14 -7.27 8.53
N GLN A 59 -2.05 -7.59 9.46
CA GLN A 59 -1.69 -8.18 10.75
C GLN A 59 -1.01 -9.54 10.60
N ALA A 60 -1.52 -10.39 9.71
CA ALA A 60 -0.89 -11.69 9.44
C ALA A 60 0.50 -11.55 8.79
N LEU A 61 0.71 -10.54 7.95
CA LEU A 61 2.01 -10.19 7.36
C LEU A 61 3.01 -9.64 8.39
N GLN A 62 2.55 -8.93 9.42
CA GLN A 62 3.40 -8.52 10.55
C GLN A 62 3.77 -9.70 11.47
N GLY A 63 2.89 -10.69 11.56
CA GLY A 63 3.09 -11.92 12.34
C GLY A 63 3.78 -13.02 11.54
N HIS A 64 3.08 -14.13 11.28
CA HIS A 64 3.67 -15.32 10.63
C HIS A 64 4.05 -15.11 9.17
N GLY A 65 3.57 -14.04 8.54
CA GLY A 65 3.92 -13.65 7.18
C GLY A 65 5.15 -12.76 7.08
N ARG A 66 5.77 -12.34 8.20
CA ARG A 66 6.93 -11.42 8.18
C ARG A 66 8.03 -11.82 7.20
N PRO A 67 8.38 -13.11 7.06
CA PRO A 67 9.42 -13.49 6.12
C PRO A 67 9.10 -13.26 4.65
N LEU A 68 7.82 -13.20 4.31
CA LEU A 68 7.36 -12.87 2.97
C LEU A 68 7.63 -11.39 2.64
N VAL A 69 7.60 -10.52 3.67
CA VAL A 69 7.85 -9.07 3.59
C VAL A 69 9.35 -8.75 3.63
N GLU A 70 10.12 -9.50 4.42
CA GLU A 70 11.58 -9.34 4.55
C GLU A 70 12.34 -9.74 3.28
N LEU A 71 11.86 -10.78 2.59
CA LEU A 71 12.47 -11.28 1.36
C LEU A 71 12.25 -10.31 0.18
N VAL A 72 13.28 -10.15 -0.65
CA VAL A 72 13.16 -9.54 -1.98
C VAL A 72 13.18 -10.67 -3.03
N PRO A 73 12.03 -11.04 -3.63
CA PRO A 73 12.00 -12.06 -4.68
C PRO A 73 12.83 -11.64 -5.90
N ARG A 74 13.53 -12.58 -6.55
CA ARG A 74 14.39 -12.25 -7.71
C ARG A 74 13.61 -11.67 -8.90
N ASP A 75 12.35 -12.06 -9.06
CA ASP A 75 11.44 -11.59 -10.11
C ASP A 75 10.61 -10.37 -9.69
N ILE A 76 10.89 -9.76 -8.53
CA ILE A 76 10.02 -8.72 -7.96
C ILE A 76 9.87 -7.49 -8.86
N THR A 77 10.90 -7.14 -9.63
CA THR A 77 10.85 -5.97 -10.54
C THR A 77 9.79 -6.12 -11.61
N ASP A 78 9.42 -7.35 -12.00
CA ASP A 78 8.32 -7.61 -12.95
C ASP A 78 6.96 -7.28 -12.32
N TRP A 79 6.82 -7.49 -11.01
CA TRP A 79 5.58 -7.28 -10.25
C TRP A 79 5.46 -5.88 -9.66
N CYS A 80 6.56 -5.32 -9.15
CA CYS A 80 6.58 -4.16 -8.27
C CYS A 80 7.97 -3.49 -8.27
N PRO A 81 8.27 -2.57 -9.21
CA PRO A 81 9.61 -1.97 -9.37
C PRO A 81 10.17 -1.25 -8.14
N GLY A 82 9.30 -0.71 -7.29
CA GLY A 82 9.69 -0.03 -6.05
C GLY A 82 9.94 -0.95 -4.84
N TYR A 83 9.64 -2.25 -4.95
CA TYR A 83 9.57 -3.14 -3.79
C TYR A 83 10.87 -3.23 -2.98
N GLU A 84 12.01 -3.40 -3.66
CA GLU A 84 13.33 -3.55 -3.02
C GLU A 84 13.69 -2.36 -2.13
N ARG A 85 13.31 -1.15 -2.54
CA ARG A 85 13.58 0.09 -1.82
C ARG A 85 12.44 0.53 -0.90
N ALA A 86 11.32 -0.20 -0.91
CA ALA A 86 10.15 0.13 -0.11
C ALA A 86 10.39 -0.28 1.37
N PRO A 87 9.89 0.51 2.33
CA PRO A 87 9.89 0.11 3.73
C PRO A 87 8.93 -1.06 3.96
N GLU A 88 9.09 -1.78 5.07
CA GLU A 88 8.30 -2.99 5.38
C GLU A 88 6.78 -2.81 5.25
N PRO A 89 6.15 -1.70 5.72
CA PRO A 89 4.72 -1.51 5.54
C PRO A 89 4.30 -1.49 4.07
N ALA A 90 5.09 -0.87 3.18
CA ALA A 90 4.80 -0.82 1.76
C ALA A 90 4.95 -2.21 1.10
N ARG A 91 5.97 -2.98 1.53
CA ARG A 91 6.16 -4.36 1.09
C ARG A 91 5.03 -5.27 1.54
N ALA A 92 4.48 -5.05 2.73
CA ALA A 92 3.28 -5.74 3.20
C ALA A 92 2.05 -5.34 2.35
N SER A 93 1.89 -4.05 2.05
CA SER A 93 0.84 -3.55 1.15
C SER A 93 0.85 -4.20 -0.22
N PHE A 94 2.05 -4.43 -0.79
CA PHE A 94 2.20 -5.20 -2.03
C PHE A 94 1.59 -6.60 -1.91
N TRP A 95 1.84 -7.33 -0.83
CA TRP A 95 1.32 -8.70 -0.68
C TRP A 95 -0.19 -8.73 -0.49
N VAL A 96 -0.77 -7.73 0.17
CA VAL A 96 -2.24 -7.55 0.22
C VAL A 96 -2.81 -7.30 -1.17
N GLY A 97 -2.22 -6.36 -1.90
CA GLY A 97 -2.54 -6.09 -3.30
C GLY A 97 -2.46 -7.35 -4.16
N PHE A 98 -1.37 -8.11 -4.02
CA PHE A 98 -1.11 -9.32 -4.77
C PHE A 98 -2.20 -10.38 -4.53
N MET A 99 -2.53 -10.65 -3.27
CA MET A 99 -3.61 -11.57 -2.91
C MET A 99 -4.98 -11.08 -3.42
N SER A 100 -5.23 -9.77 -3.41
CA SER A 100 -6.47 -9.22 -3.94
C SER A 100 -6.58 -9.37 -5.46
N ALA A 101 -5.47 -9.25 -6.19
CA ALA A 101 -5.43 -9.52 -7.62
C ALA A 101 -5.58 -11.02 -7.92
N LEU A 102 -4.99 -11.88 -7.10
CA LEU A 102 -5.12 -13.34 -7.21
C LEU A 102 -6.56 -13.81 -6.92
N ALA A 103 -7.21 -13.25 -5.90
CA ALA A 103 -8.58 -13.59 -5.51
C ALA A 103 -9.60 -13.35 -6.63
N LYS A 104 -9.34 -12.39 -7.53
CA LYS A 104 -10.14 -12.22 -8.76
C LYS A 104 -10.19 -13.51 -9.58
N HIS A 105 -9.02 -14.13 -9.77
CA HIS A 105 -8.86 -15.29 -10.65
C HIS A 105 -9.17 -16.61 -9.98
N GLU A 106 -9.19 -16.65 -8.64
CA GLU A 106 -9.52 -17.83 -7.85
C GLU A 106 -11.02 -17.91 -7.54
N SER A 107 -11.63 -16.81 -7.10
CA SER A 107 -13.00 -16.81 -6.56
C SER A 107 -13.88 -15.67 -7.07
N THR A 108 -13.34 -14.77 -7.90
CA THR A 108 -13.98 -13.49 -8.21
C THR A 108 -14.34 -12.72 -6.93
N TRP A 109 -13.40 -12.74 -5.95
CA TRP A 109 -13.55 -12.10 -4.63
C TRP A 109 -14.73 -12.60 -3.78
N ARG A 110 -15.19 -13.85 -4.00
CA ARG A 110 -16.29 -14.44 -3.24
C ARG A 110 -15.75 -15.28 -2.07
N PRO A 111 -15.91 -14.84 -0.81
CA PRO A 111 -15.36 -15.54 0.34
C PRO A 111 -16.03 -16.91 0.58
N THR A 112 -17.27 -17.11 0.12
CA THR A 112 -17.99 -18.38 0.26
C THR A 112 -17.82 -19.33 -0.92
N ALA A 113 -16.99 -18.97 -1.92
CA ALA A 113 -16.79 -19.77 -3.11
C ALA A 113 -16.25 -21.17 -2.79
N VAL A 114 -16.79 -22.17 -3.49
CA VAL A 114 -16.32 -23.55 -3.42
C VAL A 114 -16.07 -24.05 -4.85
N GLY A 115 -14.83 -24.36 -5.17
CA GLY A 115 -14.40 -24.78 -6.51
C GLY A 115 -13.87 -26.21 -6.57
N GLY A 116 -13.51 -26.64 -7.78
CA GLY A 116 -12.91 -27.95 -8.06
C GLY A 116 -13.76 -29.14 -7.59
N GLY A 117 -15.08 -29.08 -7.81
CA GLY A 117 -16.01 -30.14 -7.40
C GLY A 117 -16.22 -30.24 -5.89
N GLY A 118 -16.19 -29.11 -5.17
CA GLY A 118 -16.44 -29.09 -3.72
C GLY A 118 -15.18 -29.16 -2.84
N LYS A 119 -13.98 -29.00 -3.41
CA LYS A 119 -12.71 -29.28 -2.71
C LYS A 119 -11.96 -28.05 -2.22
N TRP A 120 -12.06 -26.95 -2.95
CA TRP A 120 -11.28 -25.73 -2.69
C TRP A 120 -12.18 -24.61 -2.22
N TYR A 121 -11.76 -23.86 -1.19
CA TYR A 121 -12.65 -22.97 -0.46
C TYR A 121 -12.11 -21.54 -0.36
N GLY A 122 -13.05 -20.61 -0.44
CA GLY A 122 -12.87 -19.19 -0.14
C GLY A 122 -12.08 -18.39 -1.15
N LEU A 123 -11.61 -17.22 -0.70
CA LEU A 123 -11.05 -16.16 -1.55
C LEU A 123 -9.92 -16.67 -2.45
N LEU A 124 -9.01 -17.46 -1.88
CA LEU A 124 -7.84 -18.00 -2.57
C LEU A 124 -7.91 -19.51 -2.77
N GLN A 125 -9.12 -20.07 -2.78
CA GLN A 125 -9.42 -21.46 -3.13
C GLN A 125 -8.41 -22.42 -2.49
N ILE A 126 -8.48 -22.56 -1.15
CA ILE A 126 -7.55 -23.41 -0.38
C ILE A 126 -8.22 -24.75 -0.06
N LEU A 127 -7.48 -25.85 -0.21
CA LEU A 127 -7.89 -27.20 0.16
C LEU A 127 -7.71 -27.38 1.68
N PRO A 128 -8.69 -27.95 2.42
CA PRO A 128 -8.54 -28.16 3.86
C PRO A 128 -7.33 -29.02 4.25
N ALA A 129 -6.96 -30.01 3.43
CA ALA A 129 -5.77 -30.82 3.66
C ALA A 129 -4.48 -29.99 3.55
N THR A 130 -4.37 -29.11 2.55
CA THR A 130 -3.27 -28.15 2.43
C THR A 130 -3.20 -27.24 3.64
N ALA A 131 -4.33 -26.65 4.04
CA ALA A 131 -4.38 -25.78 5.22
C ALA A 131 -3.89 -26.49 6.49
N ARG A 132 -4.24 -27.76 6.70
CA ARG A 132 -3.70 -28.58 7.80
C ARG A 132 -2.20 -28.83 7.66
N GLY A 133 -1.72 -29.19 6.46
CA GLY A 133 -0.30 -29.46 6.20
C GLY A 133 0.60 -28.25 6.47
N TYR A 134 0.10 -27.04 6.20
CA TYR A 134 0.78 -25.79 6.53
C TYR A 134 0.49 -25.28 7.96
N GLY A 135 -0.28 -26.03 8.77
CA GLY A 135 -0.58 -25.67 10.15
C GLY A 135 -1.44 -24.42 10.30
N CYS A 136 -2.32 -24.14 9.34
CA CYS A 136 -3.27 -23.03 9.42
C CYS A 136 -4.28 -23.23 10.57
N ARG A 137 -4.87 -22.13 11.05
CA ARG A 137 -5.96 -22.15 12.03
C ARG A 137 -7.27 -22.61 11.39
N ALA A 138 -7.63 -22.06 10.23
CA ALA A 138 -8.75 -22.56 9.43
C ALA A 138 -8.35 -23.90 8.77
N ARG A 139 -8.95 -25.00 9.23
CA ARG A 139 -8.59 -26.38 8.83
C ARG A 139 -9.71 -27.14 8.12
N THR A 140 -10.88 -26.53 8.01
CA THR A 140 -12.10 -27.09 7.42
C THR A 140 -12.58 -26.21 6.27
N GLY A 141 -13.39 -26.79 5.38
CA GLY A 141 -13.98 -26.02 4.28
C GLY A 141 -14.86 -24.87 4.77
N SER A 142 -15.62 -25.06 5.84
CA SER A 142 -16.43 -24.01 6.46
C SER A 142 -15.57 -22.87 7.02
N ALA A 143 -14.51 -23.18 7.77
CA ALA A 143 -13.60 -22.17 8.32
C ALA A 143 -12.86 -21.41 7.22
N LEU A 144 -12.55 -22.05 6.09
CA LEU A 144 -11.90 -21.41 4.95
C LEU A 144 -12.83 -20.49 4.13
N LYS A 145 -14.15 -20.48 4.41
CA LYS A 145 -15.07 -19.49 3.84
C LYS A 145 -14.99 -18.13 4.56
N ASP A 146 -14.36 -18.07 5.72
CA ASP A 146 -14.02 -16.79 6.35
C ASP A 146 -12.85 -16.14 5.59
N GLY A 147 -13.07 -14.95 5.04
CA GLY A 147 -12.09 -14.29 4.17
C GLY A 147 -10.78 -13.96 4.90
N ALA A 148 -10.85 -13.50 6.15
CA ALA A 148 -9.67 -13.17 6.95
C ALA A 148 -8.84 -14.41 7.28
N ALA A 149 -9.48 -15.51 7.68
CA ALA A 149 -8.83 -16.77 7.98
C ALA A 149 -8.25 -17.43 6.72
N ASN A 150 -8.94 -17.31 5.57
CA ASN A 150 -8.47 -17.78 4.28
C ASN A 150 -7.17 -17.05 3.87
N LEU A 151 -7.17 -15.71 3.92
CA LEU A 151 -6.00 -14.89 3.61
C LEU A 151 -4.84 -15.13 4.59
N SER A 152 -5.14 -15.25 5.88
CA SER A 152 -4.15 -15.61 6.91
C SER A 152 -3.44 -16.93 6.60
N CYS A 153 -4.19 -17.94 6.14
CA CYS A 153 -3.63 -19.22 5.71
C CYS A 153 -2.82 -19.09 4.41
N ALA A 154 -3.32 -18.34 3.42
CA ALA A 154 -2.60 -18.07 2.18
C ALA A 154 -1.24 -17.41 2.42
N ILE A 155 -1.18 -16.41 3.30
CA ILE A 155 0.06 -15.75 3.71
C ILE A 155 1.06 -16.77 4.27
N ARG A 156 0.61 -17.71 5.10
CA ARG A 156 1.46 -18.77 5.66
C ARG A 156 2.04 -19.69 4.58
N ILE A 157 1.21 -20.07 3.61
CA ILE A 157 1.62 -20.89 2.47
C ILE A 157 2.65 -20.12 1.62
N MET A 158 2.34 -18.88 1.23
CA MET A 158 3.24 -18.03 0.43
C MET A 158 4.57 -17.77 1.14
N ALA A 159 4.56 -17.46 2.45
CA ALA A 159 5.76 -17.25 3.26
C ALA A 159 6.68 -18.48 3.31
N ARG A 160 6.14 -19.69 3.08
CA ARG A 160 6.92 -20.92 2.96
C ARG A 160 7.45 -21.10 1.54
N THR A 161 6.61 -21.01 0.53
CA THR A 161 6.99 -21.34 -0.87
C THR A 161 7.83 -20.25 -1.53
N VAL A 162 7.47 -18.98 -1.36
CA VAL A 162 8.24 -17.85 -1.90
C VAL A 162 9.61 -17.77 -1.24
N ARG A 163 9.71 -18.01 0.07
CA ARG A 163 11.02 -18.10 0.74
C ARG A 163 11.84 -19.28 0.25
N ARG A 164 11.23 -20.46 0.12
CA ARG A 164 11.91 -21.67 -0.36
C ARG A 164 12.52 -21.45 -1.74
N ASP A 165 11.79 -20.78 -2.63
CA ASP A 165 12.17 -20.69 -4.04
C ASP A 165 12.84 -19.35 -4.43
N GLY A 166 12.67 -18.31 -3.62
CA GLY A 166 13.20 -16.97 -3.83
C GLY A 166 12.54 -16.19 -4.97
N VAL A 167 11.35 -16.60 -5.42
CA VAL A 167 10.59 -15.99 -6.53
C VAL A 167 9.09 -15.99 -6.24
N ILE A 168 8.35 -15.13 -6.91
CA ILE A 168 6.88 -15.19 -6.98
C ILE A 168 6.45 -16.24 -8.02
N HIS A 169 7.11 -16.27 -9.17
CA HIS A 169 6.90 -17.27 -10.23
C HIS A 169 8.22 -17.61 -10.93
N ALA A 170 8.45 -18.90 -11.22
CA ALA A 170 9.43 -19.29 -12.22
C ALA A 170 8.94 -20.47 -13.08
N ARG A 171 9.49 -20.54 -14.30
CA ARG A 171 9.32 -21.66 -15.22
C ARG A 171 10.27 -22.81 -14.92
N SER A 172 11.42 -22.53 -14.31
CA SER A 172 12.41 -23.51 -13.87
C SER A 172 13.03 -23.08 -12.52
N PRO A 173 12.99 -23.93 -11.47
CA PRO A 173 12.17 -25.13 -11.37
C PRO A 173 10.68 -24.85 -11.64
N LYS A 174 9.96 -25.84 -12.16
CA LYS A 174 8.59 -25.64 -12.61
C LYS A 174 7.68 -25.32 -11.42
N TRP A 175 6.89 -24.27 -11.57
CA TRP A 175 5.90 -23.83 -10.57
C TRP A 175 6.49 -23.37 -9.24
N SER A 176 7.68 -22.76 -9.26
CA SER A 176 8.26 -22.14 -8.07
C SER A 176 7.47 -20.93 -7.56
N GLY A 177 7.63 -20.64 -6.27
CA GLY A 177 7.04 -19.51 -5.57
C GLY A 177 5.55 -19.73 -5.29
N VAL A 178 4.77 -18.69 -5.53
CA VAL A 178 3.30 -18.73 -5.43
C VAL A 178 2.70 -19.73 -6.45
N SER A 179 3.41 -20.02 -7.54
CA SER A 179 2.90 -20.94 -8.56
C SER A 179 2.79 -22.40 -8.12
N ALA A 180 3.41 -22.74 -6.99
CA ALA A 180 3.40 -24.07 -6.42
C ALA A 180 1.97 -24.46 -6.03
N ASP A 181 1.25 -23.56 -5.37
CA ASP A 181 -0.09 -23.82 -4.83
C ASP A 181 -1.23 -23.19 -5.66
N TRP A 182 -0.98 -22.09 -6.37
CA TRP A 182 -2.04 -21.35 -7.07
C TRP A 182 -2.02 -21.52 -8.59
N GLY A 183 -3.09 -22.11 -9.13
CA GLY A 183 -3.26 -22.41 -10.56
C GLY A 183 -3.23 -21.18 -11.50
N PRO A 184 -3.90 -20.05 -11.18
CA PRO A 184 -3.85 -18.82 -11.96
C PRO A 184 -2.43 -18.31 -12.23
N MET A 185 -1.51 -18.53 -11.30
CA MET A 185 -0.11 -18.14 -11.45
C MET A 185 0.63 -18.95 -12.52
N ARG A 186 0.04 -20.03 -13.04
CA ARG A 186 0.58 -20.79 -14.17
C ARG A 186 0.14 -20.21 -15.52
N SER A 187 -0.90 -19.39 -15.55
CA SER A 187 -1.36 -18.68 -16.75
C SER A 187 -0.60 -17.37 -16.94
N ASP A 188 0.05 -17.24 -18.09
CA ASP A 188 0.83 -16.07 -18.46
C ASP A 188 -0.04 -14.81 -18.62
N THR A 189 -1.22 -14.95 -19.21
CA THR A 189 -2.21 -13.87 -19.32
C THR A 189 -2.68 -13.37 -17.96
N LYS A 190 -2.99 -14.27 -17.02
CA LYS A 190 -3.43 -13.88 -15.67
C LYS A 190 -2.31 -13.21 -14.88
N ARG A 191 -1.08 -13.75 -14.95
CA ARG A 191 0.10 -13.11 -14.31
C ARG A 191 0.32 -11.69 -14.84
N ARG A 192 0.30 -11.49 -16.16
CA ARG A 192 0.43 -10.16 -16.77
C ARG A 192 -0.66 -9.20 -16.30
N GLU A 193 -1.90 -9.67 -16.21
CA GLU A 193 -3.02 -8.86 -15.72
C GLU A 193 -2.82 -8.42 -14.27
N MET A 194 -2.43 -9.37 -13.40
CA MET A 194 -2.13 -9.10 -11.99
C MET A 194 -0.96 -8.11 -11.86
N ALA A 195 0.15 -8.37 -12.55
CA ALA A 195 1.34 -7.52 -12.51
C ALA A 195 1.03 -6.11 -13.06
N SER A 196 0.29 -5.99 -14.16
CA SER A 196 -0.13 -4.69 -14.71
C SER A 196 -0.92 -3.87 -13.69
N TRP A 197 -1.85 -4.48 -12.97
CA TRP A 197 -2.60 -3.80 -11.92
C TRP A 197 -1.69 -3.43 -10.73
N LEU A 198 -0.86 -4.35 -10.24
CA LEU A 198 0.05 -4.12 -9.10
C LEU A 198 1.04 -2.99 -9.36
N ARG A 199 1.59 -2.92 -10.58
CA ARG A 199 2.52 -1.87 -10.96
C ARG A 199 1.89 -0.49 -10.88
N GLN A 200 0.58 -0.34 -11.02
CA GLN A 200 -0.07 0.99 -10.95
C GLN A 200 -0.22 1.51 -9.51
N GLN A 201 0.08 0.70 -8.50
CA GLN A 201 -0.19 1.06 -7.10
C GLN A 201 0.95 1.88 -6.50
N ASP A 202 0.62 2.83 -5.62
CA ASP A 202 1.59 3.73 -5.00
C ASP A 202 2.72 2.99 -4.26
N TYR A 203 2.39 1.87 -3.61
CA TYR A 203 3.37 1.01 -2.93
C TYR A 203 4.34 0.29 -3.89
N CYS A 204 4.06 0.26 -5.20
CA CYS A 204 4.95 -0.30 -6.23
C CYS A 204 5.71 0.74 -7.06
N GLN A 205 5.30 2.01 -6.99
CA GLN A 205 5.99 3.13 -7.64
C GLN A 205 7.12 3.71 -6.79
N MET A 206 7.39 3.13 -5.62
CA MET A 206 8.34 3.68 -4.66
C MET A 206 9.80 3.50 -5.08
N HIS A 207 10.31 4.41 -5.89
CA HIS A 207 11.74 4.67 -5.96
C HIS A 207 12.13 5.46 -4.71
N ALA A 208 13.07 4.99 -3.89
CA ALA A 208 13.57 5.72 -2.72
C ALA A 208 13.67 7.22 -3.01
N SER A 209 13.17 8.06 -2.09
CA SER A 209 13.12 9.51 -2.25
C SER A 209 14.46 10.06 -2.76
N PRO A 210 14.49 10.95 -3.77
CA PRO A 210 15.71 11.66 -4.15
C PRO A 210 16.19 12.65 -3.08
N ARG A 211 15.60 12.66 -1.86
CA ARG A 211 16.00 13.56 -0.77
C ARG A 211 17.53 13.55 -0.72
N PRO A 212 18.18 14.70 -0.99
CA PRO A 212 19.62 14.80 -0.91
C PRO A 212 20.05 14.28 0.46
N MET A 213 20.98 13.33 0.48
CA MET A 213 21.57 12.91 1.76
C MET A 213 22.05 14.17 2.48
N PRO A 214 21.81 14.30 3.80
CA PRO A 214 22.35 15.42 4.56
C PRO A 214 23.83 15.53 4.24
N ARG A 215 24.24 16.68 3.70
CA ARG A 215 25.65 16.92 3.42
C ARG A 215 26.39 16.69 4.75
N PRO A 216 27.46 15.88 4.79
CA PRO A 216 28.24 15.73 6.02
C PRO A 216 28.57 17.13 6.53
N ALA A 217 28.31 17.36 7.82
CA ALA A 217 28.63 18.64 8.43
C ALA A 217 30.10 18.93 8.13
N PRO A 218 30.45 20.08 7.52
CA PRO A 218 31.85 20.42 7.36
C PRO A 218 32.50 20.42 8.74
N GLU A 219 33.68 19.83 8.87
CA GLU A 219 34.49 19.80 10.10
C GLU A 219 34.67 21.20 10.73
N ALA A 220 34.48 22.26 9.94
CA ALA A 220 34.49 23.65 10.37
C ALA A 220 33.26 24.11 11.18
N LEU A 221 32.28 23.25 11.48
CA LEU A 221 31.21 23.56 12.45
C LEU A 221 31.61 23.26 13.91
N VAL A 222 32.90 23.05 14.19
CA VAL A 222 33.43 23.24 15.55
C VAL A 222 33.36 24.74 15.88
N ALA A 223 32.33 25.09 16.63
CA ALA A 223 32.09 26.40 17.26
C ALA A 223 32.00 27.59 16.27
N GLY A 224 30.80 27.83 15.75
CA GLY A 224 30.40 29.23 15.50
C GLY A 224 30.53 30.04 16.81
N PRO A 225 30.72 31.37 16.76
CA PRO A 225 30.90 32.18 17.96
C PRO A 225 29.74 31.89 18.92
N VAL A 226 30.06 31.61 20.19
CA VAL A 226 29.06 31.40 21.24
C VAL A 226 28.18 32.65 21.26
N ARG A 227 26.98 32.54 20.70
CA ARG A 227 25.99 33.59 20.84
C ARG A 227 25.61 33.63 22.32
N PRO A 228 25.59 34.82 22.94
CA PRO A 228 25.07 34.92 24.30
C PRO A 228 23.66 34.33 24.32
N VAL A 229 23.36 33.57 25.37
CA VAL A 229 22.02 33.01 25.57
C VAL A 229 21.05 34.18 25.63
N LEU A 230 20.25 34.34 24.58
CA LEU A 230 19.12 35.26 24.59
C LEU A 230 18.13 34.69 25.61
N GLN A 231 18.09 35.30 26.79
CA GLN A 231 17.01 35.05 27.74
C GLN A 231 15.73 35.57 27.11
N ALA A 232 14.76 34.67 26.90
CA ALA A 232 13.43 35.08 26.52
C ALA A 232 12.87 36.00 27.63
N PRO A 233 12.20 37.11 27.30
CA PRO A 233 11.51 37.90 28.31
C PRO A 233 10.50 37.01 29.06
N PRO A 234 10.27 37.27 30.35
CA PRO A 234 9.28 36.53 31.11
C PRO A 234 7.93 36.57 30.39
N ARG A 235 7.27 35.41 30.30
CA ARG A 235 5.93 35.32 29.72
C ARG A 235 5.02 36.28 30.52
N PRO A 236 4.27 37.18 29.85
CA PRO A 236 3.30 38.03 30.53
C PRO A 236 2.34 37.18 31.37
N ALA A 237 2.04 37.61 32.60
CA ALA A 237 1.23 36.87 33.56
C ALA A 237 -0.23 36.64 33.08
N ASP A 238 -0.66 37.33 32.03
CA ASP A 238 -2.06 37.38 31.61
C ASP A 238 -2.43 36.38 30.50
N PHE A 239 -1.64 35.33 30.31
CA PHE A 239 -2.07 34.21 29.46
C PHE A 239 -2.80 33.15 30.29
N ALA A 240 -4.00 33.51 30.75
CA ALA A 240 -4.96 32.54 31.25
C ALA A 240 -5.38 31.63 30.08
N PRO A 241 -5.17 30.30 30.15
CA PRO A 241 -5.72 29.41 29.15
C PRO A 241 -7.25 29.39 29.32
N LYS A 242 -7.99 29.84 28.30
CA LYS A 242 -9.43 29.57 28.22
C LYS A 242 -9.64 28.09 27.94
N VAL A 243 -9.56 27.25 28.98
CA VAL A 243 -10.03 25.88 28.92
C VAL A 243 -11.50 25.89 29.31
N GLY A 244 -12.37 25.97 28.29
CA GLY A 244 -13.78 25.67 28.42
C GLY A 244 -14.05 24.32 27.77
N TYR A 245 -13.92 23.24 28.55
CA TYR A 245 -14.63 21.99 28.30
C TYR A 245 -15.24 21.57 29.63
N ASP A 246 -16.55 21.78 29.73
CA ASP A 246 -17.40 21.25 30.80
C ASP A 246 -17.33 19.72 30.77
N VAL A 247 -16.72 19.12 31.78
CA VAL A 247 -16.92 17.71 32.11
C VAL A 247 -17.67 17.69 33.43
N ALA A 248 -18.99 17.68 33.34
CA ALA A 248 -19.84 17.41 34.49
C ALA A 248 -19.50 16.03 35.05
N GLN A 249 -19.01 16.02 36.29
CA GLN A 249 -18.83 14.84 37.13
C GLN A 249 -20.17 14.11 37.30
N THR A 250 -20.18 12.81 37.02
CA THR A 250 -21.08 11.87 37.67
C THR A 250 -20.23 11.08 38.66
N ASP A 251 -20.40 11.40 39.94
CA ASP A 251 -19.88 10.62 41.05
C ASP A 251 -20.61 9.27 41.09
N VAL A 252 -19.85 8.17 40.94
CA VAL A 252 -20.26 6.86 41.49
C VAL A 252 -19.10 6.31 42.29
N LEU A 253 -19.30 6.40 43.60
CA LEU A 253 -18.55 5.84 44.72
C LEU A 253 -18.23 4.35 44.50
N LEU A 254 -16.95 3.97 44.61
CA LEU A 254 -16.54 2.57 44.76
C LEU A 254 -15.95 2.37 46.16
N ASP A 255 -16.75 1.77 47.04
CA ASP A 255 -16.31 1.16 48.30
C ASP A 255 -15.47 -0.10 48.00
N LEU A 256 -14.26 -0.15 48.55
CA LEU A 256 -13.40 -1.35 48.57
C LEU A 256 -13.43 -1.97 49.97
N PRO A 257 -13.82 -3.24 50.15
CA PRO A 257 -13.54 -3.94 51.39
C PRO A 257 -12.14 -4.56 51.36
N THR A 258 -11.38 -4.24 52.41
CA THR A 258 -10.15 -4.89 52.81
C THR A 258 -10.45 -6.31 53.32
N THR A 259 -9.69 -7.31 52.88
CA THR A 259 -9.54 -8.55 53.64
C THR A 259 -8.08 -8.93 53.81
N ARG A 260 -7.78 -9.20 55.07
CA ARG A 260 -6.49 -9.38 55.72
C ARG A 260 -6.15 -10.88 55.68
N THR A 261 -4.90 -11.19 55.40
CA THR A 261 -4.29 -12.51 55.59
C THR A 261 -4.41 -12.99 57.04
N ARG A 262 -4.80 -14.26 57.19
CA ARG A 262 -4.19 -15.24 58.10
C ARG A 262 -4.06 -16.55 57.35
#